data_AF-A0A7S1VYT7-F1
#
_entry.id   AF-A0A7S1VYT7-F1
#
_cell.length_a   1.000
_cell.length_b   1.000
_cell.length_c   1.000
_cell.angle_alpha   90.00
_cell.angle_beta   90.00
_cell.angle_gamma   90.00
#
_symmetry.space_group_name_H-M   'P 1'
#
loop_
_entity.id
_entity.type
_entity.pdbx_description
1 polymer ?
#
loop_
_entity_poly.entity_id
_entity_poly.type
_entity_poly.pdbx_seq_one_letter_code
_entity_poly.pdbx_strand_id
1 'polypeptide(L)'
;RITLVKIGVLCLLLVTALVASIVAYDTEKRNERPKPPIDTNPNAPPPIGVSIPLEFEETLAEWFDPNGNQPGVSASPSKGIRDDVPLYWSIPLSANLVVEDILGTCLNLVLAGEIGIVDGHDDDNTLKIVQLYGSAYVNVDISTKDGIDRAVHMNLIPSNIVDVLHTPLLHDATKLFTKPFVSQARVFTVLRHPIDRAT
;
A
#
# COMPACT_ATOMS: atom_id res chain seq x y z
N ARG A 1 -9.43 -39.27 36.63
CA ARG A 1 -9.64 -37.80 36.73
C ARG A 1 -8.35 -37.02 37.04
N ILE A 2 -7.37 -37.57 37.78
CA ILE A 2 -6.12 -36.87 38.13
C ILE A 2 -5.14 -36.71 36.94
N THR A 3 -5.19 -37.60 35.94
CA THR A 3 -4.26 -37.61 34.80
C THR A 3 -4.52 -36.49 33.77
N LEU A 4 -5.79 -36.13 33.54
CA LEU A 4 -6.17 -35.07 32.59
C LEU A 4 -5.80 -33.66 33.09
N VAL A 5 -5.88 -33.42 34.40
CA VAL A 5 -5.49 -32.13 35.00
C VAL A 5 -3.97 -31.92 34.87
N LYS A 6 -3.16 -32.97 35.02
CA LYS A 6 -1.70 -32.89 34.86
C LYS A 6 -1.27 -32.58 33.43
N ILE A 7 -1.98 -33.13 32.43
CA ILE A 7 -1.70 -32.85 31.00
C ILE A 7 -2.06 -31.40 30.65
N GLY A 8 -3.19 -30.89 31.17
CA GLY A 8 -3.61 -29.51 30.95
C GLY A 8 -2.62 -28.49 31.52
N VAL A 9 -2.12 -28.71 32.73
CA VAL A 9 -1.12 -27.82 33.36
C VAL A 9 0.23 -27.88 32.63
N LEU A 10 0.66 -29.06 32.19
CA LEU A 10 1.91 -29.20 31.43
C LEU A 10 1.82 -28.50 30.06
N CYS A 11 0.67 -28.60 29.39
CA CYS A 11 0.45 -27.92 28.11
C CYS A 11 0.44 -26.40 28.25
N LEU A 12 -0.22 -25.87 29.29
CA LEU A 12 -0.23 -24.44 29.58
C LEU A 12 1.18 -23.89 29.85
N LEU A 13 1.99 -24.62 30.64
CA LEU A 13 3.38 -24.24 30.92
C LEU A 13 4.25 -24.23 29.66
N LEU A 14 4.09 -25.23 28.79
CA LEU A 14 4.82 -25.29 27.51
C LEU A 14 4.44 -24.15 26.57
N VAL A 15 3.15 -23.80 26.49
CA VAL A 15 2.69 -22.66 25.68
C VAL A 15 3.24 -21.35 26.22
N THR A 16 3.21 -21.14 27.55
CA THR A 16 3.76 -19.91 28.14
C THR A 16 5.28 -19.79 27.93
N ALA A 17 6.01 -20.90 28.01
CA ALA A 17 7.46 -20.92 27.75
C ALA A 17 7.77 -20.63 26.28
N LEU A 18 6.99 -21.17 25.35
CA LEU A 18 7.16 -20.92 23.92
C LEU A 18 6.89 -19.45 23.57
N VAL A 19 5.81 -18.86 24.09
CA VAL A 19 5.48 -17.45 23.87
C VAL A 19 6.57 -16.54 24.46
N ALA A 20 7.07 -16.84 25.66
CA ALA A 20 8.16 -16.08 26.26
C ALA A 20 9.45 -16.13 25.41
N SER A 21 9.80 -17.30 24.87
CA SER A 21 10.96 -17.45 23.98
C SER A 21 10.80 -16.70 22.66
N ILE A 22 9.60 -16.68 22.07
CA ILE A 22 9.32 -15.93 20.84
C ILE A 22 9.44 -14.42 21.09
N VAL A 23 8.87 -13.92 22.20
CA VAL A 23 8.97 -12.51 22.58
C VAL A 23 10.42 -12.12 22.86
N ALA A 24 11.17 -12.94 23.58
CA ALA A 24 12.59 -12.71 23.87
C ALA A 24 13.44 -12.65 22.58
N TYR A 25 13.22 -13.59 21.66
CA TYR A 25 13.90 -13.65 20.37
C TYR A 25 13.62 -12.40 19.51
N ASP A 26 12.38 -11.90 19.50
CA ASP A 26 12.02 -10.69 18.75
C ASP A 26 12.65 -9.41 19.34
N THR A 27 12.74 -9.31 20.67
CA THR A 27 13.45 -8.20 21.33
C THR A 27 14.95 -8.18 21.05
N GLU A 28 15.59 -9.35 20.97
CA GLU A 28 17.04 -9.44 20.70
C GLU A 28 17.34 -9.02 19.26
N LYS A 29 16.56 -9.49 18.28
CA LYS A 29 16.70 -9.06 16.87
C LYS A 29 16.42 -7.58 16.63
N ARG A 30 15.57 -6.94 17.43
CA ARG A 30 15.36 -5.48 17.36
C ARG A 30 16.60 -4.68 17.78
N ASN A 31 17.38 -5.18 18.73
CA ASN A 31 18.54 -4.47 19.27
C ASN A 31 19.80 -4.60 18.38
N GLU A 32 19.86 -5.63 17.53
CA GLU A 32 21.00 -5.85 16.63
C GLU A 32 20.89 -5.11 15.30
N ARG A 33 19.74 -4.47 14.99
CA ARG A 33 19.62 -3.71 13.75
C ARG A 33 20.48 -2.43 13.82
N PRO A 34 21.39 -2.21 12.85
CA PRO A 34 22.14 -0.97 12.79
C PRO A 34 21.17 0.19 12.67
N LYS A 35 21.20 1.09 13.65
CA LYS A 35 20.40 2.32 13.60
C LYS A 35 20.78 3.06 12.32
N PRO A 36 19.79 3.61 11.58
CA PRO A 36 20.10 4.45 10.43
C PRO A 36 21.05 5.56 10.88
N PRO A 37 22.00 5.96 10.03
CA PRO A 37 22.94 7.02 10.35
C PRO A 37 22.15 8.27 10.76
N ILE A 38 22.37 8.73 11.99
CA ILE A 38 21.81 9.98 12.48
C ILE A 38 22.47 11.08 11.66
N ASP A 39 21.68 11.81 10.87
CA ASP A 39 22.15 13.03 10.22
C ASP A 39 22.50 14.04 11.32
N THR A 40 23.80 14.29 11.50
CA THR A 40 24.33 15.20 12.52
C THR A 40 24.37 16.64 12.02
N ASN A 41 23.83 16.95 10.83
CA ASN A 41 23.77 18.31 10.31
C ASN A 41 22.86 19.19 11.20
N PRO A 42 23.41 20.16 11.95
CA PRO A 42 22.62 21.01 12.86
C PRO A 42 21.71 22.00 12.12
N ASN A 43 21.86 22.10 10.79
CA ASN A 43 21.02 22.92 9.92
C ASN A 43 20.02 22.09 9.11
N ALA A 44 19.97 20.76 9.28
CA ALA A 44 18.91 19.97 8.67
C ALA A 44 17.58 20.38 9.31
N PRO A 45 16.52 20.65 8.51
CA PRO A 45 15.19 20.80 9.07
C PRO A 45 14.89 19.55 9.90
N PRO A 46 14.29 19.68 11.10
CA PRO A 46 13.94 18.51 11.90
C PRO A 46 13.14 17.56 11.01
N PRO A 47 13.46 16.25 10.99
CA PRO A 47 12.70 15.31 10.19
C PRO A 47 11.25 15.47 10.60
N ILE A 48 10.41 15.94 9.67
CA ILE A 48 8.96 15.83 9.77
C ILE A 48 8.69 14.35 9.51
N GLY A 49 9.10 13.53 10.48
CA GLY A 49 9.19 12.09 10.36
C GLY A 49 7.80 11.51 10.54
N VAL A 50 6.98 11.61 9.50
CA VAL A 50 5.88 10.67 9.34
C VAL A 50 6.51 9.39 8.81
N SER A 51 7.10 8.61 9.71
CA SER A 51 7.52 7.24 9.38
C SER A 51 6.27 6.39 9.31
N ILE A 52 6.07 5.72 8.18
CA ILE A 52 5.01 4.73 8.05
C ILE A 52 5.41 3.54 8.95
N PRO A 53 4.46 2.82 9.57
CA PRO A 53 4.80 1.62 10.32
C PRO A 53 5.64 0.67 9.47
N LEU A 54 6.70 0.09 10.06
CA LEU A 54 7.65 -0.77 9.36
C LEU A 54 6.97 -1.92 8.59
N GLU A 55 5.87 -2.45 9.13
CA GLU A 55 5.05 -3.51 8.51
C GLU A 55 4.41 -3.04 7.19
N PHE A 56 4.02 -1.77 7.11
CA PHE A 56 3.48 -1.18 5.90
C PHE A 56 4.59 -0.94 4.87
N GLU A 57 5.77 -0.48 5.30
CA GLU A 57 6.94 -0.36 4.43
C GLU A 57 7.36 -1.72 3.86
N GLU A 58 7.36 -2.78 4.68
CA GLU A 58 7.65 -4.15 4.25
C GLU A 58 6.59 -4.67 3.27
N THR A 59 5.30 -4.40 3.52
CA THR A 59 4.20 -4.79 2.62
C THR A 59 4.28 -4.06 1.28
N LEU A 60 4.56 -2.75 1.29
CA LEU A 60 4.77 -1.98 0.07
C LEU A 60 6.02 -2.45 -0.67
N ALA A 61 7.12 -2.69 0.04
CA ALA A 61 8.35 -3.22 -0.54
C ALA A 61 8.13 -4.59 -1.19
N GLU A 62 7.29 -5.46 -0.61
CA GLU A 62 6.88 -6.72 -1.24
C GLU A 62 6.05 -6.51 -2.52
N TRP A 63 5.14 -5.54 -2.50
CA TRP A 63 4.30 -5.25 -3.66
C TRP A 63 5.13 -4.67 -4.80
N PHE A 64 6.13 -3.87 -4.47
CA PHE A 64 7.00 -3.18 -5.42
C PHE A 64 8.37 -3.86 -5.61
N ASP A 65 8.63 -5.05 -5.04
CA ASP A 65 9.89 -5.78 -5.28
C ASP A 65 9.97 -6.18 -6.76
N PRO A 66 10.90 -5.60 -7.54
CA PRO A 66 11.05 -5.92 -8.95
C PRO A 66 11.60 -7.34 -9.18
N ASN A 67 12.15 -7.98 -8.14
CA ASN A 67 12.81 -9.28 -8.24
C ASN A 67 11.90 -10.47 -7.88
N GLY A 68 10.71 -10.22 -7.32
CA GLY A 68 9.72 -11.26 -7.02
C GLY A 68 10.20 -12.37 -6.09
N ASN A 69 11.19 -12.11 -5.22
CA ASN A 69 11.79 -13.12 -4.34
C ASN A 69 10.94 -13.32 -3.08
N GLN A 70 9.73 -13.82 -3.26
CA GLN A 70 8.82 -14.21 -2.19
C GLN A 70 9.10 -15.68 -1.78
N PRO A 71 9.48 -15.98 -0.53
CA PRO A 71 9.56 -17.35 -0.04
C PRO A 71 8.14 -17.91 0.15
N GLY A 72 7.63 -18.61 -0.85
CA GLY A 72 6.36 -19.36 -0.77
C GLY A 72 5.24 -18.88 -1.71
N VAL A 73 5.47 -17.84 -2.50
CA VAL A 73 4.64 -17.48 -3.64
C VAL A 73 5.49 -17.64 -4.89
N SER A 74 5.04 -18.46 -5.84
CA SER A 74 5.76 -18.74 -7.09
C SER A 74 6.24 -17.45 -7.75
N ALA A 75 7.55 -17.21 -7.70
CA ALA A 75 8.21 -16.12 -8.40
C ALA A 75 7.92 -16.24 -9.91
N SER A 76 7.37 -15.18 -10.52
CA SER A 76 7.38 -15.02 -11.97
C SER A 76 8.48 -14.01 -12.35
N PRO A 77 9.52 -14.43 -13.08
CA PRO A 77 10.69 -13.61 -13.42
C PRO A 77 10.46 -12.83 -14.72
N SER A 78 9.44 -11.97 -14.72
CA SER A 78 9.26 -10.97 -15.78
C SER A 78 8.50 -9.78 -15.22
N LYS A 79 8.82 -8.58 -15.71
CA LYS A 79 7.83 -7.50 -15.87
C LYS A 79 6.74 -8.04 -16.82
N GLY A 80 5.91 -8.93 -16.30
CA GLY A 80 5.11 -9.89 -17.06
C GLY A 80 4.31 -10.74 -16.08
N ILE A 81 3.00 -10.45 -16.06
CA ILE A 81 1.93 -11.17 -15.35
C ILE A 81 2.08 -11.12 -13.82
N ARG A 82 2.18 -9.90 -13.27
CA ARG A 82 1.50 -9.59 -12.01
C ARG A 82 0.26 -8.81 -12.43
N ASP A 83 -0.87 -9.49 -12.60
CA ASP A 83 -2.10 -8.83 -13.05
C ASP A 83 -2.72 -7.97 -11.93
N ASP A 84 -2.18 -8.02 -10.72
CA ASP A 84 -2.77 -7.35 -9.57
C ASP A 84 -2.35 -5.88 -9.50
N VAL A 85 -3.34 -4.98 -9.41
CA VAL A 85 -3.11 -3.54 -9.28
C VAL A 85 -3.44 -3.11 -7.84
N PRO A 86 -2.48 -2.50 -7.11
CA PRO A 86 -2.72 -1.86 -5.83
C PRO A 86 -3.86 -0.84 -5.90
N LEU A 87 -4.82 -0.94 -5.00
CA LEU A 87 -5.91 0.02 -4.83
C LEU A 87 -5.88 0.57 -3.41
N TYR A 88 -5.50 1.84 -3.29
CA TYR A 88 -5.62 2.59 -2.06
C TYR A 88 -7.06 3.07 -1.89
N TRP A 89 -7.77 2.42 -0.96
CA TRP A 89 -9.10 2.86 -0.55
C TRP A 89 -8.95 4.04 0.40
N SER A 90 -9.27 5.23 -0.09
CA SER A 90 -9.10 6.44 0.68
C SER A 90 -10.28 6.71 1.60
N ILE A 91 -9.99 6.85 2.89
CA ILE A 91 -10.97 7.25 3.90
C ILE A 91 -10.76 8.73 4.22
N PRO A 92 -11.80 9.57 4.13
CA PRO A 92 -11.67 10.99 4.43
C PRO A 92 -10.99 11.23 5.78
N LEU A 93 -10.05 12.19 5.81
CA LEU A 93 -9.29 12.61 7.00
C LEU A 93 -8.32 11.54 7.57
N SER A 94 -8.02 10.47 6.82
CA SER A 94 -7.08 9.42 7.24
C SER A 94 -5.66 9.59 6.69
N ALA A 95 -5.23 10.84 6.45
CA ALA A 95 -3.92 11.19 5.88
C ALA A 95 -3.72 10.80 4.40
N ASN A 96 -4.79 10.82 3.59
CA ASN A 96 -4.74 10.47 2.17
C ASN A 96 -3.66 11.24 1.39
N LEU A 97 -3.52 12.54 1.62
CA LEU A 97 -2.51 13.39 0.97
C LEU A 97 -1.08 12.94 1.28
N VAL A 98 -0.82 12.43 2.49
CA VAL A 98 0.50 11.93 2.88
C VAL A 98 0.80 10.62 2.17
N VAL A 99 -0.20 9.73 2.06
CA VAL A 99 -0.05 8.47 1.31
C VAL A 99 0.19 8.76 -0.17
N GLU A 100 -0.56 9.68 -0.76
CA GLU A 100 -0.41 10.10 -2.15
C GLU A 100 0.98 10.69 -2.43
N ASP A 101 1.48 11.56 -1.56
CA ASP A 101 2.83 12.13 -1.67
C ASP A 101 3.93 11.07 -1.52
N ILE A 102 3.78 10.11 -0.61
CA ILE A 102 4.73 9.01 -0.49
C ILE A 102 4.75 8.15 -1.76
N LEU A 103 3.58 7.75 -2.26
CA LEU A 103 3.49 6.91 -3.45
C LEU A 103 4.02 7.64 -4.70
N GLY A 104 3.64 8.90 -4.87
CA GLY A 104 4.00 9.70 -6.05
C GLY A 104 5.41 10.29 -5.98
N THR A 105 5.73 11.02 -4.92
CA THR A 105 6.99 11.77 -4.79
C THR A 105 8.14 10.91 -4.26
N CYS A 106 7.90 10.10 -3.21
CA CYS A 106 8.97 9.28 -2.63
C CYS A 106 9.24 8.02 -3.43
N LEU A 107 8.19 7.30 -3.86
CA LEU A 107 8.31 6.03 -4.57
C LEU A 107 8.29 6.18 -6.10
N ASN A 108 8.02 7.38 -6.63
CA ASN A 108 7.95 7.66 -8.08
C ASN A 108 6.97 6.75 -8.83
N LEU A 109 5.86 6.38 -8.20
CA LEU A 109 4.82 5.56 -8.79
C LEU A 109 3.85 6.41 -9.62
N VAL A 110 3.30 5.82 -10.67
CA VAL A 110 2.26 6.43 -11.49
C VAL A 110 0.89 6.21 -10.84
N LEU A 111 0.22 7.29 -10.45
CA LEU A 111 -1.06 7.23 -9.73
C LEU A 111 -2.25 7.49 -10.66
N ALA A 112 -3.38 6.84 -10.41
CA ALA A 112 -4.68 7.28 -10.92
C ALA A 112 -5.53 7.76 -9.75
N GLY A 113 -6.01 9.01 -9.83
CA GLY A 113 -6.73 9.68 -8.73
C GLY A 113 -7.24 11.05 -9.17
N GLU A 114 -7.81 11.81 -8.24
CA GLU A 114 -8.47 13.12 -8.49
C GLU A 114 -7.56 14.11 -9.25
N ILE A 115 -6.27 14.11 -8.96
CA ILE A 115 -5.32 15.08 -9.50
C ILE A 115 -5.03 14.88 -10.99
N GLY A 116 -5.22 13.68 -11.54
CA GLY A 116 -4.79 13.33 -12.90
C GLY A 116 -5.45 14.13 -14.02
N ILE A 117 -6.63 14.72 -13.77
CA ILE A 117 -7.39 15.48 -14.77
C ILE A 117 -7.18 17.00 -14.70
N VAL A 118 -6.36 17.47 -13.75
CA VAL A 118 -6.05 18.91 -13.60
C VAL A 118 -5.36 19.43 -14.87
N ASP A 119 -5.41 20.75 -15.10
CA ASP A 119 -4.84 21.42 -16.28
C ASP A 119 -5.46 21.03 -17.63
N GLY A 120 -6.73 20.60 -17.64
CA GLY A 120 -7.49 20.29 -18.86
C GLY A 120 -7.20 18.90 -19.43
N HIS A 121 -6.75 17.97 -18.57
CA HIS A 121 -6.47 16.59 -18.93
C HIS A 121 -7.70 15.68 -18.91
N ASP A 122 -8.87 16.22 -18.55
CA ASP A 122 -10.18 15.59 -18.64
C ASP A 122 -10.64 15.38 -20.09
N ASP A 123 -10.33 16.32 -20.98
CA ASP A 123 -10.70 16.31 -22.41
C ASP A 123 -9.83 15.37 -23.28
N ASP A 124 -8.77 14.81 -22.72
CA ASP A 124 -7.89 13.91 -23.46
C ASP A 124 -8.59 12.61 -23.86
N ASN A 125 -8.49 12.25 -25.14
CA ASN A 125 -9.12 11.03 -25.68
C ASN A 125 -8.28 9.76 -25.53
N THR A 126 -7.03 9.89 -25.06
CA THR A 126 -6.09 8.79 -24.91
C THR A 126 -5.47 8.80 -23.52
N LEU A 127 -5.22 7.62 -22.96
CA LEU A 127 -4.51 7.51 -21.71
C LEU A 127 -3.06 7.98 -21.87
N LYS A 128 -2.62 8.87 -20.98
CA LYS A 128 -1.25 9.35 -20.91
C LYS A 128 -0.86 9.62 -19.47
N ILE A 129 0.45 9.55 -19.23
CA ILE A 129 1.05 9.97 -17.97
C ILE A 129 1.31 11.48 -18.05
N VAL A 130 0.85 12.20 -17.04
CA VAL A 130 1.03 13.64 -16.86
C VAL A 130 1.84 13.88 -15.60
N GLN A 131 2.78 14.83 -15.65
CA GLN A 131 3.59 15.18 -14.49
C GLN A 131 2.96 16.38 -13.79
N LEU A 132 2.44 16.17 -12.58
CA LEU A 132 1.75 17.19 -11.80
C LEU A 132 2.38 17.26 -10.41
N TYR A 133 2.75 18.47 -9.98
CA TYR A 133 3.34 18.73 -8.65
C TYR A 133 4.57 17.87 -8.28
N GLY A 134 5.31 17.38 -9.28
CA GLY A 134 6.48 16.53 -9.06
C GLY A 134 6.20 15.03 -9.05
N SER A 135 4.94 14.60 -9.13
CA SER A 135 4.54 13.19 -9.22
C SER A 135 3.90 12.86 -10.58
N ALA A 136 3.89 11.57 -10.94
CA ALA A 136 3.31 11.09 -12.18
C ALA A 136 1.86 10.62 -11.96
N TYR A 137 0.94 11.12 -12.77
CA TYR A 137 -0.47 10.75 -12.73
C TYR A 137 -0.94 10.25 -14.10
N VAL A 138 -1.94 9.37 -14.12
CA VAL A 138 -2.70 9.08 -15.34
C VAL A 138 -3.83 10.09 -15.46
N ASN A 139 -4.11 10.53 -16.69
CA ASN A 139 -5.17 11.50 -17.01
C ASN A 139 -6.61 10.95 -16.87
N VAL A 140 -6.93 10.37 -15.72
CA VAL A 140 -8.23 9.82 -15.33
C VAL A 140 -8.49 10.14 -13.87
N ASP A 141 -9.69 10.64 -13.57
CA ASP A 141 -10.14 10.84 -12.19
C ASP A 141 -10.96 9.63 -11.74
N ILE A 142 -10.38 8.74 -10.95
CA ILE A 142 -11.11 7.59 -10.40
C ILE A 142 -11.73 7.89 -9.02
N SER A 143 -11.72 9.14 -8.56
CA SER A 143 -12.41 9.56 -7.32
C SER A 143 -13.91 9.78 -7.51
N THR A 144 -14.36 9.88 -8.77
CA THR A 144 -15.75 10.08 -9.16
C THR A 144 -16.29 8.87 -9.94
N LYS A 145 -17.61 8.68 -9.92
CA LYS A 145 -18.27 7.58 -10.65
C LYS A 145 -18.06 7.70 -12.16
N ASP A 146 -18.22 8.92 -12.69
CA ASP A 146 -18.10 9.19 -14.12
C ASP A 146 -16.67 8.97 -14.61
N GLY A 147 -15.67 9.35 -13.81
CA GLY A 147 -14.28 9.13 -14.17
C GLY A 147 -13.83 7.67 -14.00
N ILE A 148 -14.42 6.89 -13.08
CA ILE A 148 -14.29 5.41 -13.07
C ILE A 148 -14.86 4.83 -14.37
N ASP A 149 -16.06 5.24 -14.77
CA ASP A 149 -16.67 4.75 -16.00
C ASP A 149 -15.80 5.14 -17.21
N ARG A 150 -15.25 6.35 -17.26
CA ARG A 150 -14.27 6.76 -18.30
C ARG A 150 -13.01 5.88 -18.29
N ALA A 151 -12.43 5.60 -17.13
CA ALA A 151 -11.26 4.74 -16.99
C ALA A 151 -11.53 3.31 -17.48
N VAL A 152 -12.74 2.77 -17.27
CA VAL A 152 -13.17 1.48 -17.85
C VAL A 152 -13.19 1.57 -19.38
N HIS A 153 -13.83 2.59 -19.95
CA HIS A 153 -13.91 2.76 -21.41
C HIS A 153 -12.53 2.94 -22.07
N MET A 154 -11.59 3.57 -21.36
CA MET A 154 -10.22 3.79 -21.83
C MET A 154 -9.30 2.58 -21.57
N ASN A 155 -9.80 1.50 -20.97
CA ASN A 155 -9.02 0.32 -20.60
C ASN A 155 -7.81 0.65 -19.72
N LEU A 156 -8.02 1.42 -18.64
CA LEU A 156 -6.96 1.81 -17.70
C LEU A 156 -6.16 0.61 -17.18
N ILE A 157 -6.83 -0.42 -16.67
CA ILE A 157 -6.14 -1.59 -16.08
C ILE A 157 -5.38 -2.40 -17.15
N PRO A 158 -5.99 -2.78 -18.29
CA PRO A 158 -5.27 -3.47 -19.36
C PRO A 158 -4.11 -2.68 -19.97
N SER A 159 -4.13 -1.34 -19.90
CA SER A 159 -3.07 -0.51 -20.45
C SER A 159 -1.74 -0.64 -19.69
N ASN A 160 -1.79 -1.09 -18.43
CA ASN A 160 -0.62 -1.29 -17.57
C ASN A 160 0.29 -0.05 -17.44
N ILE A 161 -0.31 1.15 -17.49
CA ILE A 161 0.41 2.43 -17.32
C ILE A 161 0.33 2.98 -15.90
N VAL A 162 -0.57 2.43 -15.08
CA VAL A 162 -0.82 2.87 -13.70
C VAL A 162 -0.21 1.87 -12.73
N ASP A 163 0.47 2.38 -11.71
CA ASP A 163 1.06 1.56 -10.66
C ASP A 163 0.13 1.45 -9.44
N VAL A 164 -0.61 2.52 -9.11
CA VAL A 164 -1.53 2.54 -7.95
C VAL A 164 -2.81 3.30 -8.28
N LEU A 165 -3.95 2.74 -7.88
CA LEU A 165 -5.25 3.40 -7.91
C LEU A 165 -5.54 4.06 -6.57
N HIS A 166 -5.99 5.31 -6.57
CA HIS A 166 -6.42 6.05 -5.39
C HIS A 166 -7.90 6.45 -5.53
N THR A 167 -8.79 5.89 -4.70
CA THR A 167 -10.23 6.20 -4.77
C THR A 167 -10.95 6.00 -3.44
N PRO A 168 -11.92 6.88 -3.07
CA PRO A 168 -12.83 6.63 -1.96
C PRO A 168 -13.99 5.69 -2.35
N LEU A 169 -14.24 5.49 -3.66
CA LEU A 169 -15.38 4.76 -4.19
C LEU A 169 -15.08 3.28 -4.41
N LEU A 170 -14.72 2.56 -3.34
CA LEU A 170 -14.27 1.16 -3.40
C LEU A 170 -15.22 0.25 -4.21
N HIS A 171 -16.54 0.39 -4.00
CA HIS A 171 -17.52 -0.45 -4.69
C HIS A 171 -17.58 -0.15 -6.20
N ASP A 172 -17.61 1.12 -6.62
CA ASP A 172 -17.62 1.47 -8.04
C ASP A 172 -16.30 1.10 -8.72
N ALA A 173 -15.17 1.21 -8.02
CA ALA A 173 -13.86 0.86 -8.54
C ALA A 173 -13.73 -0.62 -8.96
N THR A 174 -14.57 -1.51 -8.42
CA THR A 174 -14.63 -2.92 -8.85
C THR A 174 -14.94 -3.09 -10.34
N LYS A 175 -15.60 -2.10 -10.98
CA LYS A 175 -15.86 -2.09 -12.42
C LYS A 175 -14.56 -2.13 -13.24
N LEU A 176 -13.48 -1.53 -12.74
CA LEU A 176 -12.16 -1.52 -13.40
C LEU A 176 -11.57 -2.92 -13.56
N PHE A 177 -12.00 -3.86 -12.72
CA PHE A 177 -11.49 -5.24 -12.65
C PHE A 177 -12.52 -6.27 -13.14
N THR A 178 -13.61 -5.82 -13.77
CA THR A 178 -14.62 -6.74 -14.29
C THR A 178 -14.11 -7.48 -15.54
N LYS A 179 -14.55 -8.74 -15.72
CA LYS A 179 -14.19 -9.58 -16.88
C LYS A 179 -14.41 -8.83 -18.21
N PRO A 180 -13.51 -8.97 -19.20
CA PRO A 180 -12.67 -10.16 -19.46
C PRO A 180 -11.27 -10.16 -18.82
N PHE A 181 -10.91 -9.14 -18.05
CA PHE A 181 -9.55 -8.98 -17.54
C PHE A 181 -9.21 -9.97 -16.41
N VAL A 182 -7.95 -10.42 -16.36
CA VAL A 182 -7.44 -11.37 -15.36
C VAL A 182 -6.96 -10.64 -14.09
N SER A 183 -6.78 -9.33 -14.19
CA SER A 183 -6.32 -8.44 -13.12
C SER A 183 -7.23 -8.35 -11.91
N GLN A 184 -6.62 -8.42 -10.72
CA GLN A 184 -7.31 -8.26 -9.44
C GLN A 184 -6.85 -6.98 -8.74
N ALA A 185 -7.72 -6.41 -7.90
CA ALA A 185 -7.32 -5.30 -7.04
C ALA A 185 -6.69 -5.83 -5.75
N ARG A 186 -5.54 -5.28 -5.35
CA ARG A 186 -4.99 -5.46 -3.99
C ARG A 186 -5.33 -4.23 -3.16
N VAL A 187 -6.37 -4.35 -2.34
CA VAL A 187 -6.91 -3.21 -1.59
C VAL A 187 -6.12 -3.01 -0.31
N PHE A 188 -5.72 -1.77 -0.03
CA PHE A 188 -5.19 -1.34 1.25
C PHE A 188 -5.77 0.01 1.64
N THR A 189 -5.72 0.34 2.93
CA THR A 189 -6.20 1.61 3.48
C THR A 189 -5.35 1.99 4.68
N VAL A 190 -5.34 3.28 5.01
CA VAL A 190 -4.80 3.79 6.27
C VAL A 190 -5.97 4.18 7.17
N LEU A 191 -5.95 3.70 8.40
CA LEU A 191 -6.95 4.02 9.41
C LEU A 191 -6.27 4.79 10.54
N ARG A 192 -6.81 5.95 10.89
CA ARG A 192 -6.42 6.65 12.11
C ARG A 192 -7.09 6.03 13.32
N HIS A 193 -6.42 6.13 14.47
CA HIS A 193 -6.98 5.69 15.74
C HIS A 193 -8.28 6.46 16.04
N PRO A 194 -9.41 5.78 16.29
CA PRO A 194 -10.72 6.42 16.34
C PRO A 194 -10.89 7.40 17.51
N ILE A 195 -10.11 7.23 18.58
CA ILE A 195 -10.14 8.13 19.75
C ILE A 195 -9.58 9.51 19.38
N ASP A 196 -8.52 9.56 18.57
CA ASP A 196 -7.85 10.81 18.19
C ASP A 196 -8.71 11.65 17.22
N ARG A 197 -9.80 11.08 16.68
CA ARG A 197 -10.80 11.79 15.85
C ARG A 197 -11.99 12.34 16.62
N ALA A 198 -12.24 11.86 17.84
CA ALA A 198 -13.46 12.18 18.59
C ALA A 198 -13.31 13.42 19.49
N THR A 199 -12.08 13.89 19.69
CA THR A 199 -11.72 15.08 20.47
C THR A 199 -11.40 16.26 19.57
#